data_AF-A0A1I0V9B2-F1
#
_entry.id   AF-A0A1I0V9B2-F1
#
_cell.length_a   1.000
_cell.length_b   1.000
_cell.length_c   1.000
_cell.angle_alpha   90.00
_cell.angle_beta   90.00
_cell.angle_gamma   90.00
#
_symmetry.space_group_name_H-M   'P 1'
#
loop_
_entity.id
_entity.type
_entity.pdbx_description
1 polymer ?
#
loop_
_entity_poly.entity_id
_entity_poly.type
_entity_poly.pdbx_seq_one_letter_code
_entity_poly.pdbx_strand_id
1 'polypeptide(L)'
;MNAPVEIWSTDRYAPMPSQGYVAKRSVMEKNEDQFVRISRALTASVNEIISEPTEMIYQRASKDFQIPRLDQLDELTAITRATIDELWLSQGKDNLMRNVPSLWEQGVNTLRDAKLISADDPTRFYTNSYIDRALKG
;
A
#
# COMPACT_ATOMS: atom_id res chain seq x y z
N MET A 1 -11.19 1.23 -19.84
CA MET A 1 -11.39 0.02 -19.01
C MET A 1 -12.87 -0.28 -18.95
N ASN A 2 -13.27 -1.53 -19.16
CA ASN A 2 -14.64 -2.05 -18.94
C ASN A 2 -14.60 -3.15 -17.86
N ALA A 3 -13.99 -2.88 -16.70
CA ALA A 3 -14.12 -3.79 -15.57
C ALA A 3 -15.53 -3.60 -14.98
N PRO A 4 -16.24 -4.66 -14.53
CA PRO A 4 -17.59 -4.57 -13.97
C PRO A 4 -17.62 -3.96 -12.56
N VAL A 5 -16.62 -3.13 -12.23
CA VAL A 5 -16.34 -2.66 -10.88
C VAL A 5 -16.21 -1.15 -10.92
N GLU A 6 -16.93 -0.47 -10.03
CA GLU A 6 -16.77 0.95 -9.79
C GLU A 6 -15.94 1.14 -8.53
N ILE A 7 -14.71 1.65 -8.69
CA ILE A 7 -13.87 2.05 -7.56
C ILE A 7 -14.18 3.51 -7.25
N TRP A 8 -14.66 3.76 -6.04
CA TRP A 8 -14.77 5.13 -5.53
C TRP A 8 -13.54 5.46 -4.69
N SER A 9 -12.47 5.91 -5.34
CA SER A 9 -11.30 6.43 -4.64
C SER A 9 -11.62 7.78 -4.01
N THR A 10 -11.51 7.85 -2.68
CA THR A 10 -11.62 9.12 -1.95
C THR A 10 -10.32 9.92 -1.98
N ASP A 11 -9.21 9.34 -2.44
CA ASP A 11 -7.88 9.97 -2.41
C ASP A 11 -7.85 11.29 -3.18
N ARG A 12 -8.69 11.43 -4.22
CA ARG A 12 -8.86 12.68 -4.97
C ARG A 12 -9.42 13.83 -4.12
N TYR A 13 -10.26 13.53 -3.13
CA TYR A 13 -10.98 14.54 -2.33
C TYR A 13 -10.45 14.66 -0.90
N ALA A 14 -9.84 13.59 -0.38
CA ALA A 14 -9.20 13.53 0.91
C ALA A 14 -7.83 12.83 0.73
N PRO A 15 -6.84 13.53 0.17
CA PRO A 15 -5.50 12.99 -0.04
C PRO A 15 -4.90 12.59 1.30
N MET A 16 -4.89 11.29 1.55
CA MET A 16 -4.36 10.67 2.75
C MET A 16 -3.34 9.62 2.34
N PRO A 17 -2.32 9.34 3.17
CA PRO A 17 -1.60 8.08 3.05
C PRO A 17 -2.63 6.95 3.11
N SER A 18 -2.72 6.19 2.01
CA SER A 18 -3.66 5.08 1.84
C SER A 18 -3.29 3.90 2.75
N GLN A 19 -3.57 2.66 2.31
CA GLN A 19 -3.19 1.46 3.03
C GLN A 19 -1.68 1.46 3.35
N GLY A 20 -1.33 1.31 4.63
CA GLY A 20 0.04 1.37 5.11
C GLY A 20 0.36 0.29 6.14
N TYR A 21 1.61 -0.16 6.15
CA TYR A 21 2.13 -1.03 7.20
C TYR A 21 2.58 -0.20 8.39
N VAL A 22 2.12 -0.56 9.59
CA VAL A 22 2.37 0.21 10.81
C VAL A 22 3.08 -0.68 11.84
N ALA A 23 4.12 -0.13 12.47
CA ALA A 23 4.83 -0.76 13.57
C ALA A 23 5.29 0.29 14.59
N LYS A 24 5.52 -0.14 15.84
CA LYS A 24 6.11 0.73 16.86
C LYS A 24 7.54 1.09 16.45
N ARG A 25 7.90 2.38 16.52
CA ARG A 25 9.25 2.86 16.19
C ARG A 25 10.35 2.11 16.96
N SER A 26 10.15 1.92 18.26
CA SER A 26 11.09 1.18 19.12
C SER A 26 11.27 -0.29 18.73
N VAL A 27 10.29 -0.91 18.08
CA VAL A 27 10.41 -2.27 17.55
C VAL A 27 11.19 -2.25 16.23
N MET A 28 10.95 -1.26 15.37
CA MET A 28 11.69 -1.10 14.12
C MET A 28 13.18 -0.83 14.35
N GLU A 29 13.52 0.09 15.24
CA GLU A 29 14.90 0.45 15.59
C GLU A 29 15.67 -0.73 16.21
N LYS A 30 15.02 -1.57 17.01
CA LYS A 30 15.67 -2.77 17.58
C LYS A 30 15.87 -3.90 16.59
N ASN A 31 15.17 -3.88 15.46
CA ASN A 31 15.13 -4.99 14.50
C ASN A 31 15.34 -4.50 13.06
N GLU A 32 16.17 -3.48 12.84
CA GLU A 32 16.25 -2.78 11.56
C GLU A 32 16.45 -3.71 10.36
N ASP A 33 17.40 -4.65 10.46
CA ASP A 33 17.71 -5.57 9.38
C ASP A 33 16.55 -6.51 9.06
N GLN A 34 15.74 -6.87 10.07
CA GLN A 34 14.52 -7.64 9.84
C GLN A 34 13.51 -6.81 9.06
N PHE A 35 13.33 -5.53 9.39
CA PHE A 35 12.43 -4.65 8.65
C PHE A 35 12.91 -4.39 7.21
N VAL A 36 14.22 -4.29 6.97
CA VAL A 36 14.76 -4.24 5.60
C VAL A 36 14.41 -5.51 4.82
N ARG A 37 14.57 -6.70 5.43
CA ARG A 37 14.20 -7.98 4.80
C ARG A 37 12.70 -8.09 4.53
N ILE A 38 11.87 -7.67 5.49
CA ILE A 38 10.40 -7.61 5.33
C ILE A 38 10.04 -6.68 4.18
N SER A 39 10.58 -5.45 4.14
CA SER A 39 10.33 -4.50 3.05
C SER A 39 10.72 -5.06 1.69
N ARG A 40 11.85 -5.78 1.59
CA ARG A 40 12.27 -6.46 0.35
C ARG A 40 11.27 -7.54 -0.06
N ALA A 41 10.88 -8.42 0.87
CA ALA A 41 9.95 -9.51 0.60
C ALA A 41 8.57 -8.98 0.18
N LEU A 42 8.02 -8.00 0.91
CA LEU A 42 6.75 -7.37 0.56
C LEU A 42 6.80 -6.70 -0.81
N THR A 43 7.90 -6.00 -1.12
CA THR A 43 8.05 -5.39 -2.44
C THR A 43 8.12 -6.43 -3.55
N ALA A 44 8.79 -7.56 -3.34
CA ALA A 44 8.79 -8.65 -4.29
C ALA A 44 7.37 -9.22 -4.50
N SER A 45 6.62 -9.46 -3.42
CA SER A 45 5.24 -9.96 -3.49
C SER A 45 4.29 -8.99 -4.21
N VAL A 46 4.38 -7.69 -3.92
CA VAL A 46 3.54 -6.69 -4.60
C VAL A 46 3.91 -6.57 -6.07
N ASN A 47 5.20 -6.67 -6.43
CA ASN A 47 5.59 -6.71 -7.83
C ASN A 47 5.04 -7.95 -8.54
N GLU A 48 5.06 -9.13 -7.91
CA GLU A 48 4.44 -10.34 -8.46
C GLU A 48 2.94 -10.13 -8.71
N ILE A 49 2.23 -9.51 -7.78
CA ILE A 49 0.79 -9.18 -7.93
C ILE A 49 0.52 -8.28 -9.15
N ILE A 50 1.42 -7.35 -9.44
CA ILE A 50 1.28 -6.39 -10.53
C ILE A 50 1.75 -6.97 -11.87
N SER A 51 2.74 -7.86 -11.87
CA SER A 51 3.34 -8.40 -13.10
C SER A 51 2.76 -9.73 -13.56
N GLU A 52 2.29 -10.56 -12.64
CA GLU A 52 1.83 -11.92 -12.92
C GLU A 52 0.29 -12.00 -13.02
N PRO A 53 -0.26 -13.05 -13.65
CA PRO A 53 -1.70 -13.30 -13.64
C PRO A 53 -2.24 -13.45 -12.22
N THR A 54 -3.09 -12.52 -11.78
CA THR A 54 -3.66 -12.49 -10.42
C THR A 54 -4.39 -13.78 -10.04
N GLU A 55 -5.01 -14.46 -11.01
CA GLU A 55 -5.65 -15.76 -10.82
C GLU A 55 -4.69 -16.79 -10.19
N MET A 56 -3.45 -16.89 -10.67
CA MET A 56 -2.47 -17.84 -10.16
C MET A 56 -2.13 -17.56 -8.69
N ILE A 57 -2.13 -16.29 -8.31
CA ILE A 57 -1.85 -15.85 -6.93
C ILE A 57 -3.02 -16.26 -6.03
N TYR A 58 -4.27 -16.06 -6.47
CA TYR A 58 -5.45 -16.50 -5.73
C TYR A 58 -5.53 -18.03 -5.58
N GLN A 59 -5.24 -18.78 -6.64
CA GLN A 59 -5.20 -20.25 -6.61
C GLN A 59 -4.10 -20.78 -5.67
N ARG A 60 -2.98 -20.06 -5.55
CA ARG A 60 -1.92 -20.39 -4.60
C ARG A 60 -2.35 -20.07 -3.17
N ALA A 61 -2.85 -18.86 -2.94
CA ALA A 61 -3.22 -18.37 -1.62
C ALA A 61 -4.42 -19.11 -1.02
N SER A 62 -5.34 -19.62 -1.84
CA SER A 62 -6.51 -20.38 -1.39
C SER A 62 -6.20 -21.72 -0.73
N LYS A 63 -4.96 -22.21 -0.88
CA LYS A 63 -4.48 -23.42 -0.19
C LYS A 63 -4.28 -23.19 1.31
N ASP A 64 -3.93 -21.96 1.67
CA ASP A 64 -3.56 -21.57 3.04
C ASP A 64 -4.62 -20.68 3.70
N PHE A 65 -5.41 -19.96 2.90
CA PHE A 65 -6.34 -18.94 3.38
C PHE A 65 -7.74 -19.12 2.79
N GLN A 66 -8.76 -18.88 3.60
CA GLN A 66 -10.13 -18.72 3.11
C GLN A 66 -10.27 -17.34 2.45
N ILE A 67 -10.46 -17.33 1.14
CA ILE A 67 -10.60 -16.11 0.35
C ILE A 67 -12.08 -15.90 0.01
N PRO A 68 -12.72 -14.84 0.51
CA PRO A 68 -14.10 -14.53 0.14
C PRO A 68 -14.26 -14.36 -1.37
N ARG A 69 -15.36 -14.87 -1.92
CA ARG A 69 -15.71 -14.79 -3.35
C ARG A 69 -14.69 -15.44 -4.30
N LEU A 70 -13.91 -16.43 -3.83
CA LEU A 70 -13.02 -17.20 -4.69
C LEU A 70 -13.77 -17.96 -5.81
N ASP A 71 -15.04 -18.29 -5.57
CA ASP A 71 -15.97 -18.84 -6.56
C ASP A 71 -16.28 -17.86 -7.72
N GLN A 72 -15.95 -16.59 -7.57
CA GLN A 72 -16.15 -15.51 -8.54
C GLN A 72 -14.80 -14.89 -8.92
N LEU A 73 -13.89 -15.75 -9.38
CA LEU A 73 -12.47 -15.42 -9.60
C LEU A 73 -12.24 -14.30 -10.62
N ASP A 74 -13.07 -14.22 -11.66
CA ASP A 74 -13.00 -13.16 -12.68
C ASP A 74 -13.30 -11.78 -12.07
N GLU A 75 -14.34 -11.69 -11.24
CA GLU A 75 -14.69 -10.46 -10.54
C GLU A 75 -13.60 -10.07 -9.54
N LEU A 76 -13.10 -11.04 -8.78
CA LEU A 76 -12.03 -10.82 -7.80
C LEU A 76 -10.76 -10.32 -8.48
N THR A 77 -10.41 -10.89 -9.64
CA THR A 77 -9.28 -10.45 -10.47
C THR A 77 -9.51 -9.04 -11.02
N ALA A 78 -10.72 -8.72 -11.47
CA ALA A 78 -11.07 -7.38 -11.94
C ALA A 78 -10.96 -6.33 -10.81
N ILE A 79 -11.43 -6.64 -9.60
CA ILE A 79 -11.29 -5.79 -8.41
C ILE A 79 -9.82 -5.54 -8.09
N THR A 80 -8.98 -6.59 -8.09
CA THR A 80 -7.56 -6.44 -7.82
C THR A 80 -6.88 -5.55 -8.86
N ARG A 81 -7.18 -5.72 -10.15
CA ARG A 81 -6.62 -4.86 -11.21
C ARG A 81 -7.04 -3.40 -11.02
N ALA A 82 -8.32 -3.15 -10.77
CA ALA A 82 -8.79 -1.78 -10.50
C ALA A 82 -8.13 -1.18 -9.25
N THR A 83 -7.93 -1.98 -8.19
CA THR A 83 -7.21 -1.57 -6.98
C THR A 83 -5.75 -1.21 -7.28
N ILE A 84 -5.06 -2.00 -8.10
CA ILE A 84 -3.68 -1.73 -8.50
C ILE A 84 -3.60 -0.41 -9.26
N ASP A 85 -4.41 -0.27 -10.30
CA ASP A 85 -4.34 0.86 -11.23
C ASP A 85 -4.81 2.16 -10.57
N GLU A 86 -5.91 2.13 -9.83
CA GLU A 86 -6.54 3.34 -9.29
C GLU A 86 -6.04 3.75 -7.91
N LEU A 87 -5.47 2.82 -7.13
CA LEU A 87 -5.00 3.09 -5.77
C LEU A 87 -3.48 2.93 -5.65
N TRP A 88 -2.96 1.72 -5.85
CA TRP A 88 -1.55 1.42 -5.56
C TRP A 88 -0.57 2.17 -6.47
N LEU A 89 -0.94 2.35 -7.73
CA LEU A 89 -0.14 3.04 -8.73
C LEU A 89 -0.60 4.49 -8.99
N SER A 90 -1.54 5.01 -8.19
CA SER A 90 -2.11 6.36 -8.35
C SER A 90 -1.05 7.47 -8.28
N GLN A 91 0.03 7.25 -7.52
CA GLN A 91 1.17 8.17 -7.40
C GLN A 91 2.34 7.78 -8.31
N GLY A 92 2.13 6.90 -9.29
CA GLY A 92 3.15 6.38 -10.18
C GLY A 92 3.90 5.18 -9.62
N LYS A 93 4.37 4.31 -10.51
CA LYS A 93 5.02 3.03 -10.18
C LYS A 93 6.30 3.20 -9.33
N ASP A 94 7.03 4.30 -9.50
CA ASP A 94 8.25 4.57 -8.73
C ASP A 94 8.00 4.79 -7.23
N ASN A 95 6.77 5.18 -6.87
CA ASN A 95 6.33 5.37 -5.49
C ASN A 95 5.76 4.09 -4.86
N LEU A 96 5.73 2.97 -5.58
CA LEU A 96 5.25 1.69 -5.04
C LEU A 96 6.01 1.33 -3.75
N MET A 97 5.28 0.96 -2.70
CA MET A 97 5.79 0.65 -1.34
C MET A 97 6.45 1.82 -0.59
N ARG A 98 6.48 3.04 -1.15
CA ARG A 98 7.04 4.22 -0.48
C ARG A 98 5.95 5.10 0.11
N ASN A 99 6.27 5.71 1.25
CA ASN A 99 5.50 6.85 1.74
C ASN A 99 5.76 8.05 0.82
N VAL A 100 4.70 8.69 0.37
CA VAL A 100 4.76 9.89 -0.48
C VAL A 100 4.65 11.13 0.43
N PRO A 101 5.72 11.95 0.60
CA PRO A 101 5.73 13.05 1.56
C PRO A 101 4.59 14.06 1.37
N SER A 102 4.27 14.39 0.13
CA SER A 102 3.21 15.35 -0.19
C SER A 102 1.81 14.86 0.22
N LEU A 103 1.55 13.54 0.22
CA LEU A 103 0.28 12.99 0.70
C LEU A 103 0.20 13.00 2.23
N TRP A 104 1.32 12.73 2.91
CA TRP A 104 1.38 12.85 4.37
C TRP A 104 1.17 14.29 4.84
N GLU A 105 1.77 15.25 4.14
CA GLU A 105 1.57 16.68 4.41
C GLU A 105 0.11 17.09 4.23
N GLN A 106 -0.50 16.73 3.09
CA GLN A 106 -1.90 17.03 2.82
C GLN A 106 -2.85 16.39 3.84
N GLY A 107 -2.59 15.12 4.20
CA GLY A 107 -3.40 14.43 5.20
C GLY A 107 -3.32 15.05 6.59
N VAL A 108 -2.10 15.39 7.04
CA VAL A 108 -1.90 16.08 8.32
C VAL A 108 -2.54 17.46 8.32
N ASN A 109 -2.42 18.23 7.23
CA ASN A 109 -3.09 19.53 7.10
C ASN A 109 -4.61 19.39 7.17
N THR A 110 -5.18 18.43 6.43
CA THR A 110 -6.63 18.16 6.43
C THR A 110 -7.13 17.82 7.84
N LEU A 111 -6.44 16.93 8.54
CA LEU A 111 -6.81 16.55 9.92
C LEU A 111 -6.64 17.70 10.91
N ARG A 112 -5.64 18.57 10.70
CA ARG A 112 -5.41 19.76 11.53
C ARG A 112 -6.51 20.79 11.32
N ASP A 113 -6.88 21.07 10.07
CA ASP A 113 -7.95 22.02 9.72
C ASP A 113 -9.31 21.55 10.26
N ALA A 114 -9.53 20.22 10.26
CA ALA A 114 -10.69 19.58 10.90
C ALA A 114 -10.60 19.53 12.44
N LYS A 115 -9.51 20.03 13.05
CA LYS A 115 -9.24 20.03 14.50
C LYS A 115 -9.22 18.63 15.13
N LEU A 116 -8.84 17.61 14.34
CA LEU A 116 -8.74 16.22 14.79
C LEU A 116 -7.37 15.88 15.37
N ILE A 117 -6.33 16.62 14.98
CA ILE A 117 -4.96 16.45 15.49
C ILE A 117 -4.32 17.82 15.78
N SER A 118 -3.29 17.81 16.63
CA SER A 118 -2.44 18.98 16.92
C SER A 118 -1.03 18.87 16.33
N ALA A 119 -0.74 17.81 15.58
CA ALA A 119 0.59 17.59 15.03
C ALA A 119 0.90 18.58 13.90
N ASP A 120 2.11 19.12 13.93
CA ASP A 120 2.64 20.07 12.97
C ASP A 120 3.50 19.38 11.91
N ASP A 121 4.33 18.43 12.31
CA ASP A 121 5.31 17.78 11.44
C ASP A 121 4.81 16.41 10.89
N PRO A 122 4.47 16.31 9.58
CA PRO A 122 4.03 15.07 8.96
C PRO A 122 5.13 14.00 8.87
N THR A 123 6.41 14.39 8.87
CA THR A 123 7.53 13.45 8.71
C THR A 123 7.71 12.53 9.92
N ARG A 124 7.08 12.88 11.06
CA ARG A 124 7.12 12.06 12.28
C ARG A 124 6.29 10.79 12.18
N PHE A 125 5.40 10.66 11.19
CA PHE A 125 4.48 9.54 11.09
C PHE A 125 4.94 8.41 10.18
N TYR A 126 6.00 8.61 9.40
CA TYR A 126 6.48 7.62 8.45
C TYR A 126 8.01 7.58 8.37
N THR A 127 8.53 6.55 7.72
CA THR A 127 9.92 6.49 7.29
C THR A 127 10.01 5.68 6.00
N ASN A 128 10.89 6.11 5.08
CA ASN A 128 11.26 5.32 3.91
C ASN A 128 12.64 4.65 4.06
N SER A 129 13.34 4.83 5.19
CA SER A 129 14.72 4.36 5.36
C SER A 129 14.87 2.86 5.12
N TYR A 130 13.92 2.04 5.59
CA TYR A 130 13.97 0.58 5.43
C TYR A 130 13.69 0.13 3.99
N ILE A 131 12.71 0.75 3.32
CA ILE A 131 12.41 0.42 1.92
C ILE A 131 13.51 0.91 0.98
N ASP A 132 14.09 2.08 1.23
CA ASP A 132 15.21 2.60 0.45
C ASP A 132 16.47 1.74 0.62
N ARG A 133 16.73 1.21 1.82
CA ARG A 133 17.78 0.20 2.04
C ARG A 133 17.45 -1.12 1.34
N ALA A 134 16.19 -1.54 1.36
CA ALA A 134 15.76 -2.80 0.76
C ALA A 134 15.93 -2.81 -0.77
N LEU A 135 15.75 -1.66 -1.42
CA LEU A 135 15.79 -1.50 -2.88
C LEU A 135 17.17 -1.11 -3.44
N LYS A 136 18.14 -0.76 -2.59
CA LYS A 136 19.51 -0.42 -3.00
C LYS A 136 20.44 -1.62 -3.20
N GLY A 137 20.04 -2.81 -2.76
CA GLY A 137 20.82 -4.05 -2.89
C GLY A 137 19.94 -5.19 -3.35
#